data_AF-A0A5Q4DEN3-F1
#
_entry.id   AF-A0A5Q4DEN3-F1
#
_cell.length_a   1.000
_cell.length_b   1.000
_cell.length_c   1.000
_cell.angle_alpha   90.00
_cell.angle_beta   90.00
_cell.angle_gamma   90.00
#
_symmetry.space_group_name_H-M   'P 1'
#
loop_
_entity.id
_entity.type
_entity.pdbx_description
1 polymer ?
#
loop_
_entity_poly.entity_id
_entity_poly.type
_entity_poly.pdbx_seq_one_letter_code
_entity_poly.pdbx_strand_id
1 'polypeptide(L)'
;MILRAIHAALHRLDRPRVRAFEEALRHPEEAQAARLRGFLRANAGSVHGRGRGYAAIHSVRAFQERVPVMDAAALEPWVARIAAGEPGILTTAPVRILEPTSGSTGGNRLIPFTDPFLTEMRGALAPWMADLFRARPALRGLRQ
;
A
#
# COMPACT_ATOMS: atom_id res chain seq x y z
N MET A 1 -13.17 -31.70 1.68
CA MET A 1 -12.65 -31.46 3.05
C MET A 1 -11.51 -30.45 3.09
N ILE A 2 -10.47 -30.57 2.24
CA ILE A 2 -9.28 -29.70 2.25
C ILE A 2 -9.61 -28.21 2.03
N LEU A 3 -10.51 -27.88 1.08
CA LEU A 3 -10.90 -26.49 0.81
C LEU A 3 -11.56 -25.79 2.00
N ARG A 4 -12.32 -26.52 2.84
CA ARG A 4 -12.95 -26.00 4.06
C ARG A 4 -11.92 -25.73 5.16
N ALA A 5 -10.91 -26.60 5.27
CA ALA A 5 -9.80 -26.41 6.21
C ALA A 5 -8.92 -25.22 5.79
N ILE A 6 -8.65 -25.05 4.50
CA ILE A 6 -7.93 -23.89 3.95
C ILE A 6 -8.72 -22.60 4.21
N HIS A 7 -10.03 -22.57 3.97
CA HIS A 7 -10.85 -21.38 4.23
C HIS A 7 -10.90 -21.01 5.72
N ALA A 8 -11.14 -21.99 6.59
CA ALA A 8 -11.16 -21.79 8.03
C ALA A 8 -9.77 -21.38 8.58
N ALA A 9 -8.68 -21.87 7.97
CA ALA A 9 -7.32 -21.46 8.30
C ALA A 9 -7.03 -20.02 7.85
N LEU A 10 -7.35 -19.65 6.60
CA LEU A 10 -7.21 -18.27 6.08
C LEU A 10 -7.98 -17.27 6.97
N HIS A 11 -9.22 -17.61 7.32
CA HIS A 11 -10.01 -16.81 8.25
C HIS A 11 -9.39 -16.62 9.64
N ARG A 12 -8.70 -17.63 10.17
CA ARG A 12 -8.01 -17.55 11.47
C ARG A 12 -6.71 -16.77 11.36
N LEU A 13 -5.97 -16.97 10.26
CA LEU A 13 -4.70 -16.31 9.97
C LEU A 13 -4.87 -14.80 9.76
N ASP A 14 -6.04 -14.37 9.26
CA ASP A 14 -6.31 -12.96 9.00
C ASP A 14 -6.87 -12.17 10.20
N ARG A 15 -7.20 -12.84 11.31
CA ARG A 15 -7.76 -12.17 12.51
C ARG A 15 -6.92 -11.00 13.03
N PRO A 16 -5.57 -11.09 13.11
CA PRO A 16 -4.77 -9.95 13.56
C PRO A 16 -4.90 -8.74 12.63
N ARG A 17 -5.01 -8.95 11.32
CA ARG A 17 -5.17 -7.88 10.32
C ARG A 17 -6.54 -7.25 10.40
N VAL A 18 -7.59 -8.05 10.60
CA VAL A 18 -8.96 -7.56 10.85
C VAL A 18 -9.01 -6.71 12.11
N ARG A 19 -8.42 -7.19 13.23
CA ARG A 19 -8.36 -6.42 14.48
C ARG A 19 -7.58 -5.13 14.33
N ALA A 20 -6.43 -5.17 13.66
CA ALA A 20 -5.63 -3.96 13.39
C ALA A 20 -6.43 -2.94 12.56
N PHE A 21 -7.23 -3.41 11.60
CA PHE A 21 -8.14 -2.55 10.84
C PHE A 21 -9.26 -1.97 11.70
N GLU A 22 -9.93 -2.78 12.53
CA GLU A 22 -10.98 -2.32 13.46
C GLU A 22 -10.45 -1.31 14.50
N GLU A 23 -9.21 -1.49 14.98
CA GLU A 23 -8.52 -0.50 15.83
C GLU A 23 -8.23 0.79 15.06
N ALA A 24 -7.71 0.67 13.83
CA ALA A 24 -7.46 1.84 12.98
C ALA A 24 -8.73 2.64 12.67
N LEU A 25 -9.90 1.99 12.61
CA LEU A 25 -11.19 2.67 12.46
C LEU A 25 -11.62 3.45 13.72
N ARG A 26 -11.20 3.02 14.91
CA ARG A 26 -11.46 3.74 16.16
C ARG A 26 -10.56 4.97 16.32
N HIS A 27 -9.32 4.89 15.82
CA HIS A 27 -8.32 5.96 15.91
C HIS A 27 -7.69 6.29 14.54
N PRO A 28 -8.47 6.81 13.57
CA PRO A 28 -8.03 6.96 12.19
C PRO A 28 -6.87 7.94 12.00
N GLU A 29 -6.85 9.04 12.75
CA GLU A 29 -5.78 10.05 12.67
C GLU A 29 -4.43 9.48 13.13
N GLU A 30 -4.42 8.76 14.27
CA GLU A 30 -3.23 8.10 14.80
C GLU A 30 -2.73 7.02 13.85
N ALA A 31 -3.65 6.21 13.30
CA ALA A 31 -3.33 5.20 12.32
C ALA A 31 -2.69 5.82 11.07
N GLN A 32 -3.30 6.85 10.47
CA GLN A 32 -2.75 7.54 9.30
C GLN A 32 -1.39 8.20 9.60
N ALA A 33 -1.23 8.84 10.76
CA ALA A 33 0.04 9.45 11.15
C ALA A 33 1.14 8.39 11.33
N ALA A 34 0.82 7.22 11.90
CA ALA A 34 1.76 6.11 12.03
C ALA A 34 2.17 5.55 10.65
N ARG A 35 1.21 5.43 9.73
CA ARG A 35 1.47 5.01 8.34
C ARG A 35 2.38 5.98 7.61
N LEU A 36 2.09 7.29 7.68
CA LEU A 36 2.94 8.33 7.11
C LEU A 36 4.37 8.25 7.66
N ARG A 37 4.54 8.16 8.99
CA ARG A 37 5.87 7.99 9.60
C ARG A 37 6.58 6.72 9.12
N GLY A 38 5.83 5.62 8.93
CA GLY A 38 6.35 4.38 8.35
C GLY A 38 6.90 4.59 6.94
N PHE A 39 6.11 5.19 6.05
CA PHE A 39 6.52 5.45 4.67
C PHE A 39 7.70 6.42 4.57
N LEU A 40 7.71 7.49 5.36
CA LEU A 40 8.81 8.46 5.38
C LEU A 40 10.12 7.81 5.82
N ARG A 41 10.11 7.02 6.90
CA ARG A 41 11.30 6.31 7.38
C ARG A 41 11.80 5.28 6.37
N ALA A 42 10.90 4.43 5.85
CA ALA A 42 11.26 3.39 4.89
C ALA A 42 11.91 3.99 3.62
N ASN A 43 11.43 5.16 3.18
CA ASN A 43 11.86 5.78 1.94
C ASN A 43 12.79 6.98 2.12
N ALA A 44 13.32 7.23 3.33
CA ALA A 44 14.20 8.36 3.59
C ALA A 44 15.48 8.34 2.73
N GLY A 45 15.93 7.14 2.36
CA GLY A 45 17.09 6.93 1.50
C GLY A 45 16.81 6.90 0.00
N SER A 46 15.58 7.15 -0.47
CA SER A 46 15.32 7.26 -1.90
C SER A 46 15.81 8.61 -2.46
N VAL A 47 16.00 8.73 -3.77
CA VAL A 47 16.37 10.01 -4.40
C VAL A 47 15.33 11.09 -4.08
N HIS A 48 14.05 10.75 -4.20
CA HIS A 48 12.95 11.64 -3.83
C HIS A 48 12.96 11.95 -2.33
N GLY A 49 13.16 10.94 -1.48
CA GLY A 49 13.18 11.09 -0.02
C GLY A 49 14.32 11.98 0.48
N ARG A 50 15.53 11.83 -0.09
CA ARG A 50 16.67 12.71 0.17
C ARG A 50 16.38 14.14 -0.30
N GLY A 51 15.88 14.31 -1.52
CA GLY A 51 15.56 15.61 -2.09
C GLY A 51 14.50 16.41 -1.31
N ARG A 52 13.62 15.73 -0.57
CA ARG A 52 12.58 16.34 0.29
C ARG A 52 12.89 16.27 1.79
N GLY A 53 14.03 15.72 2.18
CA GLY A 53 14.45 15.60 3.57
C GLY A 53 13.51 14.76 4.44
N TYR A 54 13.03 13.62 3.94
CA TYR A 54 12.07 12.74 4.64
C TYR A 54 12.53 12.36 6.06
N ALA A 55 13.83 12.16 6.27
CA ALA A 55 14.40 11.81 7.58
C ALA A 55 14.10 12.86 8.68
N ALA A 56 13.91 14.12 8.30
CA ALA A 56 13.65 15.23 9.21
C ALA A 56 12.17 15.63 9.27
N ILE A 57 11.26 14.81 8.72
CA ILE A 57 9.81 15.04 8.78
C ILE A 57 9.23 14.22 9.94
N HIS A 58 8.75 14.92 10.97
CA HIS A 58 8.21 14.29 12.18
C HIS A 58 6.73 14.57 12.43
N SER A 59 6.07 15.36 11.57
CA SER A 59 4.66 15.69 11.68
C SER A 59 3.99 15.76 10.30
N VAL A 60 2.66 15.64 10.29
CA VAL A 60 1.84 15.78 9.07
C VAL A 60 2.02 17.18 8.47
N ARG A 61 2.08 18.23 9.30
CA ARG A 61 2.31 19.62 8.85
C ARG A 61 3.66 19.76 8.14
N ALA A 62 4.73 19.23 8.73
CA ALA A 62 6.05 19.25 8.11
C ALA A 62 6.10 18.46 6.80
N PHE A 63 5.31 17.38 6.69
CA PHE A 63 5.16 16.64 5.43
C PHE A 63 4.50 17.50 4.36
N GLN A 64 3.37 18.13 4.68
CA GLN A 64 2.61 18.98 3.75
C GLN A 64 3.41 20.20 3.27
N GLU A 65 4.26 20.77 4.13
CA GLU A 65 5.14 21.89 3.77
C GLU A 65 6.29 21.48 2.83
N ARG A 66 6.80 20.24 2.94
CA ARG A 66 7.97 19.80 2.17
C ARG A 66 7.64 19.00 0.92
N VAL A 67 6.51 18.29 0.92
CA VAL A 67 6.12 17.37 -0.16
C VAL A 67 4.92 17.95 -0.88
N PRO A 68 5.10 18.50 -2.10
CA PRO A 68 4.00 19.08 -2.84
C PRO A 68 3.02 17.99 -3.28
N VAL A 69 1.76 18.36 -3.46
CA VAL A 69 0.79 17.52 -4.16
C VAL A 69 1.26 17.39 -5.61
N MET A 70 1.39 16.16 -6.10
CA MET A 70 1.89 15.85 -7.44
C MET A 70 0.83 15.10 -8.23
N ASP A 71 0.65 15.48 -9.49
CA ASP A 71 -0.15 14.73 -10.44
C ASP A 71 0.69 13.67 -11.16
N ALA A 72 0.07 12.95 -12.10
CA ALA A 72 0.76 11.92 -12.87
C ALA A 72 1.84 12.48 -13.80
N ALA A 73 1.67 13.68 -14.36
CA ALA A 73 2.66 14.30 -15.23
C ALA A 73 3.92 14.68 -14.44
N ALA A 74 3.75 15.20 -13.22
CA ALA A 74 4.85 15.50 -12.30
C ALA A 74 5.62 14.23 -11.85
N LEU A 75 4.96 13.07 -11.82
CA LEU A 75 5.57 11.78 -11.46
C LEU A 75 6.27 11.08 -12.63
N GLU A 76 5.88 11.38 -13.87
CA GLU A 76 6.35 10.66 -15.07
C GLU A 76 7.89 10.61 -15.16
N PRO A 77 8.66 11.71 -14.97
CA PRO A 77 10.11 11.66 -15.10
C PRO A 77 10.78 10.75 -14.06
N TRP A 78 10.17 10.61 -12.88
CA TRP A 78 10.65 9.71 -11.83
C TRP A 78 10.37 8.25 -12.19
N VAL A 79 9.21 7.97 -12.76
CA VAL A 79 8.83 6.63 -13.19
C VAL A 79 9.65 6.20 -14.42
N ALA A 80 9.95 7.11 -15.34
CA ALA A 80 10.82 6.84 -16.49
C ALA A 80 12.23 6.40 -16.07
N ARG A 81 12.80 7.01 -15.02
CA ARG A 81 14.08 6.57 -14.44
C ARG A 81 14.01 5.16 -13.85
N ILE A 82 12.91 4.83 -13.16
CA ILE A 82 12.67 3.47 -12.67
C ILE A 82 12.56 2.49 -13.85
N ALA A 83 11.86 2.86 -14.92
CA ALA A 83 11.70 2.04 -16.12
C ALA A 83 13.03 1.80 -16.85
N ALA A 84 13.95 2.77 -16.79
CA ALA A 84 15.32 2.62 -17.28
C ALA A 84 16.21 1.74 -16.38
N GLY A 85 15.67 1.21 -15.27
CA GLY A 85 16.36 0.31 -14.36
C GLY A 85 17.08 1.01 -13.20
N GLU A 86 16.91 2.32 -13.02
CA GLU A 86 17.55 3.04 -11.93
C GLU A 86 16.86 2.73 -10.58
N PRO A 87 17.58 2.16 -9.59
CA PRO A 87 16.98 1.80 -8.31
C PRO A 87 16.86 3.01 -7.38
N GLY A 88 16.01 2.91 -6.37
CA GLY A 88 16.02 3.87 -5.26
C GLY A 88 15.41 5.24 -5.58
N ILE A 89 14.62 5.38 -6.65
CA ILE A 89 14.10 6.69 -7.10
C ILE A 89 13.00 7.24 -6.20
N LEU A 90 11.79 6.69 -6.28
CA LEU A 90 10.64 7.08 -5.45
C LEU A 90 10.61 6.29 -4.14
N THR A 91 11.13 5.06 -4.16
CA THR A 91 11.17 4.13 -3.03
C THR A 91 12.54 3.46 -2.93
N THR A 92 12.93 3.09 -1.72
CA THR A 92 14.16 2.31 -1.46
C THR A 92 13.97 0.81 -1.74
N ALA A 93 12.73 0.32 -1.75
CA ALA A 93 12.43 -1.07 -2.05
C ALA A 93 12.64 -1.35 -3.55
N PRO A 94 13.18 -2.51 -3.94
CA PRO A 94 13.27 -2.89 -5.35
C PRO A 94 11.90 -2.91 -6.02
N VAL A 95 11.80 -2.26 -7.18
CA VAL A 95 10.63 -2.34 -8.05
C VAL A 95 10.70 -3.64 -8.86
N ARG A 96 9.64 -4.45 -8.78
CA ARG A 96 9.57 -5.77 -9.40
C ARG A 96 8.93 -5.72 -10.79
N ILE A 97 7.89 -4.91 -10.91
CA ILE A 97 7.13 -4.71 -12.15
C ILE A 97 6.58 -3.28 -12.18
N LEU A 98 6.44 -2.77 -13.40
CA LEU A 98 5.71 -1.54 -13.70
C LEU A 98 4.38 -1.95 -14.33
N GLU A 99 3.29 -1.82 -13.58
CA GLU A 99 1.97 -2.21 -14.04
C GLU A 99 1.32 -1.05 -14.81
N PRO A 100 0.89 -1.28 -16.08
CA PRO A 100 0.15 -0.29 -16.85
C PRO A 100 -1.25 -0.10 -16.27
N THR A 101 -1.67 1.17 -16.15
CA THR A 101 -3.01 1.53 -15.72
C THR A 101 -3.63 2.47 -16.75
N SER A 102 -4.88 2.21 -17.10
CA SER A 102 -5.64 2.91 -18.15
C SER A 102 -6.18 4.27 -17.68
N GLY A 103 -5.40 5.01 -16.89
CA GLY A 103 -5.83 6.21 -16.16
C GLY A 103 -6.82 7.10 -16.94
N SER A 104 -7.77 7.71 -16.22
CA SER A 104 -8.95 8.40 -16.77
C SER A 104 -8.69 9.51 -17.81
N THR A 105 -7.42 9.91 -18.02
CA THR A 105 -6.99 10.95 -18.96
C THR A 105 -6.22 10.41 -20.18
N GLY A 106 -6.36 9.13 -20.52
CA GLY A 106 -5.90 8.58 -21.82
C GLY A 106 -4.41 8.25 -21.95
N GLY A 107 -3.60 8.47 -20.91
CA GLY A 107 -2.21 8.03 -20.86
C GLY A 107 -2.06 6.72 -20.10
N ASN A 108 -1.33 5.75 -20.65
CA ASN A 108 -0.97 4.53 -19.96
C ASN A 108 0.02 4.86 -18.83
N ARG A 109 -0.42 4.84 -17.57
CA ARG A 109 0.43 5.21 -16.42
C ARG A 109 1.05 3.96 -15.84
N LEU A 110 2.38 3.97 -15.70
CA LEU A 110 3.12 2.87 -15.09
C LEU A 110 3.19 3.05 -13.57
N ILE A 111 2.71 2.08 -12.82
CA ILE A 111 2.74 2.09 -11.35
C ILE A 111 3.82 1.12 -10.86
N PRO A 112 4.79 1.57 -10.05
CA PRO A 112 5.81 0.70 -9.47
C PRO A 112 5.26 -0.24 -8.40
N PHE A 113 5.39 -1.55 -8.63
CA PHE A 113 5.02 -2.59 -7.67
C PHE A 113 6.27 -3.08 -6.94
N THR A 114 6.17 -3.13 -5.62
CA THR A 114 7.23 -3.58 -4.71
C THR A 114 6.68 -4.66 -3.76
N ASP A 115 7.57 -5.49 -3.20
CA ASP A 115 7.16 -6.53 -2.24
C ASP A 115 6.43 -5.94 -1.00
N PRO A 116 6.84 -4.78 -0.43
CA PRO A 116 6.08 -4.10 0.60
C PRO A 116 4.66 -3.71 0.15
N PHE A 117 4.51 -3.14 -1.06
CA PHE A 117 3.19 -2.77 -1.59
C PHE A 117 2.28 -4.00 -1.77
N LEU A 118 2.80 -5.10 -2.31
CA LEU A 118 2.05 -6.34 -2.46
C LEU A 118 1.63 -6.94 -1.11
N THR A 119 2.47 -6.82 -0.09
CA THR A 119 2.16 -7.26 1.28
C THR A 119 1.04 -6.41 1.89
N GLU A 120 1.05 -5.10 1.67
CA GLU A 120 -0.01 -4.18 2.09
C GLU A 120 -1.34 -4.49 1.38
N MET A 121 -1.30 -4.71 0.06
CA MET A 121 -2.50 -5.07 -0.71
C MET A 121 -3.14 -6.37 -0.21
N ARG A 122 -2.33 -7.42 0.03
CA ARG A 122 -2.82 -8.66 0.67
C ARG A 122 -3.42 -8.40 2.04
N GLY A 123 -2.81 -7.50 2.81
CA GLY A 123 -3.30 -7.08 4.12
C GLY A 123 -4.66 -6.38 4.07
N ALA A 124 -4.90 -5.55 3.06
CA ALA A 124 -6.14 -4.83 2.87
C ALA A 124 -7.32 -5.75 2.45
N LEU A 125 -7.04 -6.90 1.82
CA LEU A 125 -8.07 -7.88 1.48
C LEU A 125 -8.64 -8.61 2.71
N ALA A 126 -7.86 -8.74 3.79
CA ALA A 126 -8.27 -9.45 4.99
C ALA A 126 -9.59 -8.92 5.62
N PRO A 127 -9.74 -7.62 5.92
CA PRO A 127 -11.02 -7.10 6.45
C PRO A 127 -12.17 -7.24 5.45
N TRP A 128 -11.93 -7.05 4.15
CA TRP A 128 -12.96 -7.23 3.13
C TRP A 128 -13.47 -8.67 3.05
N MET A 129 -12.56 -9.65 3.02
CA MET A 129 -12.92 -11.07 3.03
C MET A 129 -13.65 -11.45 4.33
N ALA A 130 -13.18 -10.95 5.47
CA ALA A 130 -13.82 -11.21 6.76
C ALA A 130 -15.26 -10.67 6.82
N ASP A 131 -15.51 -9.48 6.26
CA ASP A 131 -16.84 -8.90 6.15
C ASP A 131 -17.73 -9.67 5.16
N LEU A 132 -17.22 -9.98 3.95
CA LEU A 132 -17.92 -10.78 2.96
C LEU A 132 -18.44 -12.10 3.54
N PHE A 133 -17.58 -12.80 4.28
CA PHE A 133 -17.94 -14.07 4.91
C PHE A 133 -18.84 -13.92 6.12
N ARG A 134 -18.88 -12.75 6.78
CA ARG A 134 -19.86 -12.44 7.83
C ARG A 134 -21.23 -12.18 7.21
N ALA A 135 -21.29 -11.38 6.14
CA ALA A 135 -22.51 -11.06 5.43
C ALA A 135 -23.08 -12.26 4.64
N ARG A 136 -22.21 -13.14 4.13
CA ARG A 136 -22.59 -14.33 3.34
C ARG A 136 -21.94 -15.60 3.90
N PRO A 137 -22.43 -16.15 5.02
CA PRO A 137 -21.85 -17.35 5.64
C PRO A 137 -21.77 -18.57 4.70
N ALA A 138 -22.68 -18.68 3.72
CA ALA A 138 -22.67 -19.74 2.72
C ALA A 138 -21.38 -19.76 1.88
N LEU A 139 -20.72 -18.61 1.67
CA LEU A 139 -19.47 -18.49 0.93
C LEU A 139 -18.26 -19.07 1.68
N ARG A 140 -18.33 -19.23 3.02
CA ARG A 140 -17.25 -19.82 3.82
C ARG A 140 -16.97 -21.29 3.46
N GLY A 141 -17.93 -21.96 2.82
CA GLY A 141 -17.90 -23.40 2.58
C GLY A 141 -18.07 -23.84 1.13
N LEU A 142 -18.11 -22.91 0.15
CA LEU A 142 -18.42 -23.13 -1.27
C LEU A 142 -19.33 -24.35 -1.52
N ARG A 143 -20.65 -24.16 -1.31
CA ARG A 143 -21.65 -24.96 -2.03
C ARG A 143 -22.12 -24.13 -3.23
N GLN A 144 -22.07 -24.73 -4.41
CA GLN A 144 -23.12 -24.52 -5.40
C GLN A 144 -24.37 -25.27 -4.93
#